data_AF-A0A1U9NLE5-F1
#
_entry.id   AF-A0A1U9NLE5-F1
#
_cell.length_a   1.000
_cell.length_b   1.000
_cell.length_c   1.000
_cell.angle_alpha   90.00
_cell.angle_beta   90.00
_cell.angle_gamma   90.00
#
_symmetry.space_group_name_H-M   'P 1'
#
loop_
_entity.id
_entity.type
_entity.pdbx_description
1 polymer ?
#
loop_
_entity_poly.entity_id
_entity_poly.type
_entity_poly.pdbx_seq_one_letter_code
_entity_poly.pdbx_strand_id
1 'polypeptide(L)'
;MNDKQGPHDIVDTTDCFEAISVFKSAKNFLFMIILICLLLTQGVFWLKEVGYIEAAPDDEPEVALLAFADTDPDPLPQPEPEQNSDQAQDDAAQDILKDTPAQIEEKARQAADQLLGETASEDQPTQEGEQVEQGDAAEETQDASEPSENRLSIIKPGKKHIIAAVKIANFILVLASVTYCLLLLMSVKISLAGRMGGLTHISRAFLCSLYFLVFLLPWQTLLPGVVTGTIYAPAELMTGWQNVDDSTGTQILYYLRFVGMWVLVLILLLNAQIRSARWSRTTLRRLGIIQ
;
A
#
# COMPACT_ATOMS: atom_id res chain seq x y z
N MET A 1 -38.75 -34.01 -7.22
CA MET A 1 -38.53 -34.40 -5.81
C MET A 1 -38.88 -33.19 -4.95
N ASN A 2 -39.73 -33.36 -3.93
CA ASN A 2 -39.98 -32.31 -2.95
C ASN A 2 -39.06 -32.57 -1.76
N ASP A 3 -37.87 -31.99 -1.79
CA ASP A 3 -36.98 -32.01 -0.65
C ASP A 3 -37.60 -31.13 0.44
N LYS A 4 -38.07 -31.77 1.51
CA LYS A 4 -38.60 -31.07 2.68
C LYS A 4 -37.43 -30.37 3.35
N GLN A 5 -37.25 -29.08 3.08
CA GLN A 5 -36.33 -28.23 3.85
C GLN A 5 -36.69 -28.37 5.32
N GLY A 6 -35.77 -28.98 6.08
CA GLY A 6 -35.99 -29.25 7.49
C GLY A 6 -35.89 -27.96 8.29
N PRO A 7 -36.54 -27.85 9.46
CA PRO A 7 -36.42 -26.68 10.33
C PRO A 7 -34.97 -26.38 10.77
N HIS A 8 -34.04 -27.33 10.59
CA HIS A 8 -32.62 -27.16 10.86
C HIS A 8 -31.94 -26.11 9.95
N ASP A 9 -32.26 -26.08 8.65
CA ASP A 9 -31.66 -25.13 7.68
C ASP A 9 -31.90 -23.66 8.08
N ILE A 10 -33.03 -23.38 8.75
CA ILE A 10 -33.45 -22.02 9.14
C ILE A 10 -32.59 -21.49 10.29
N VAL A 11 -32.18 -22.36 11.23
CA VAL A 11 -31.33 -21.99 12.37
C VAL A 11 -29.92 -21.71 11.87
N ASP A 12 -29.32 -22.62 11.09
CA ASP A 12 -27.96 -22.48 10.57
C ASP A 12 -27.79 -21.23 9.67
N THR A 13 -28.86 -20.83 8.97
CA THR A 13 -28.86 -19.59 8.17
C THR A 13 -28.87 -18.34 9.08
N THR A 14 -29.55 -18.38 10.23
CA THR A 14 -29.66 -17.26 11.17
C THR A 14 -28.31 -16.88 11.78
N ASP A 15 -27.58 -17.86 12.31
CA ASP A 15 -26.25 -17.65 12.90
C ASP A 15 -25.23 -17.11 11.86
N CYS A 16 -25.36 -17.57 10.61
CA CYS A 16 -24.54 -17.09 9.50
C CYS A 16 -24.78 -15.59 9.20
N PHE A 17 -26.02 -15.07 9.33
CA PHE A 17 -26.30 -13.64 9.19
C PHE A 17 -25.67 -12.81 10.30
N GLU A 18 -25.80 -13.24 11.55
CA GLU A 18 -25.23 -12.51 12.69
C GLU A 18 -23.71 -12.42 12.53
N ALA A 19 -23.05 -13.54 12.21
CA ALA A 19 -21.64 -13.57 11.87
C ALA A 19 -21.29 -12.58 10.75
N ILE A 20 -21.97 -12.63 9.59
CA ILE A 20 -21.72 -11.71 8.46
C ILE A 20 -21.88 -10.24 8.87
N SER A 21 -22.82 -9.92 9.77
CA SER A 21 -23.00 -8.55 10.29
C SER A 21 -21.81 -8.09 11.13
N VAL A 22 -21.28 -8.96 11.99
CA VAL A 22 -20.08 -8.72 12.80
C VAL A 22 -18.85 -8.55 11.90
N PHE A 23 -18.63 -9.45 10.95
CA PHE A 23 -17.56 -9.34 9.94
C PHE A 23 -17.63 -8.01 9.15
N LYS A 24 -18.85 -7.56 8.81
CA LYS A 24 -19.07 -6.29 8.10
C LYS A 24 -18.72 -5.07 8.96
N SER A 25 -19.02 -5.10 10.25
CA SER A 25 -18.63 -4.03 11.19
C SER A 25 -17.11 -4.02 11.39
N ALA A 26 -16.53 -5.17 11.75
CA ALA A 26 -15.11 -5.35 12.02
C ALA A 26 -14.22 -4.92 10.84
N LYS A 27 -14.56 -5.28 9.59
CA LYS A 27 -13.77 -4.88 8.43
C LYS A 27 -13.82 -3.37 8.17
N ASN A 28 -14.94 -2.72 8.46
CA ASN A 28 -15.10 -1.28 8.29
C ASN A 28 -14.28 -0.53 9.36
N PHE A 29 -14.30 -1.02 10.61
CA PHE A 29 -13.49 -0.50 11.70
C PHE A 29 -11.98 -0.63 11.42
N LEU A 30 -11.52 -1.81 11.00
CA LEU A 30 -10.12 -2.03 10.60
C LEU A 30 -9.70 -1.15 9.41
N PHE A 31 -10.56 -1.02 8.39
CA PHE A 31 -10.33 -0.10 7.27
C PHE A 31 -10.13 1.34 7.74
N MET A 32 -10.96 1.82 8.69
CA MET A 32 -10.81 3.18 9.25
C MET A 32 -9.51 3.35 10.04
N ILE A 33 -9.10 2.36 10.83
CA ILE A 33 -7.81 2.38 11.54
C ILE A 33 -6.65 2.47 10.54
N ILE A 34 -6.63 1.60 9.53
CA ILE A 34 -5.60 1.58 8.48
C ILE A 34 -5.55 2.93 7.76
N LEU A 35 -6.70 3.48 7.38
CA LEU A 35 -6.80 4.78 6.71
C LEU A 35 -6.27 5.92 7.58
N ILE A 36 -6.60 5.94 8.87
CA ILE A 36 -6.09 6.95 9.82
C ILE A 36 -4.57 6.80 9.98
N CYS A 37 -4.03 5.59 10.13
CA CYS A 37 -2.59 5.38 10.21
C CYS A 37 -1.86 5.81 8.92
N LEU A 38 -2.42 5.53 7.73
CA LEU A 38 -1.88 5.99 6.45
C LEU A 38 -1.92 7.52 6.31
N LEU A 39 -2.97 8.19 6.80
CA LEU A 39 -3.07 9.64 6.79
C LEU A 39 -2.12 10.28 7.82
N LEU A 40 -1.92 9.65 8.98
CA LEU A 40 -0.98 10.12 10.00
C LEU A 40 0.47 10.03 9.51
N THR A 41 0.89 8.93 8.88
CA THR A 41 2.23 8.83 8.31
C THR A 41 2.42 9.86 7.20
N GLN A 42 1.52 9.93 6.21
CA GLN A 42 1.62 10.92 5.14
C GLN A 42 1.59 12.37 5.66
N GLY A 43 0.82 12.65 6.72
CA GLY A 43 0.80 13.95 7.39
C GLY A 43 2.15 14.30 8.04
N VAL A 44 2.83 13.35 8.67
CA VAL A 44 4.18 13.53 9.23
C VAL A 44 5.22 13.76 8.12
N PHE A 45 5.10 13.10 6.96
CA PHE A 45 5.94 13.37 5.79
C PHE A 45 5.80 14.84 5.34
N TRP A 46 4.57 15.33 5.14
CA TRP A 46 4.34 16.73 4.77
C TRP A 46 4.75 17.72 5.86
N LEU A 47 4.59 17.38 7.14
CA LEU A 47 5.02 18.24 8.26
C LEU A 47 6.54 18.43 8.30
N LYS A 48 7.30 17.40 7.89
CA LYS A 48 8.76 17.51 7.67
C LYS A 48 9.06 18.41 6.48
N GLU A 49 8.39 18.18 5.34
CA GLU A 49 8.64 18.89 4.08
C GLU A 49 8.40 20.40 4.18
N VAL A 50 7.38 20.82 4.92
CA VAL A 50 7.07 22.26 5.16
C VAL A 50 8.01 22.90 6.20
N GLY A 51 8.95 22.14 6.78
CA GLY A 51 9.93 22.66 7.74
C GLY A 51 9.40 22.89 9.16
N TYR A 52 8.19 22.39 9.48
CA TYR A 52 7.65 22.49 10.84
C TYR A 52 8.39 21.61 11.86
N ILE A 53 9.09 20.56 11.39
CA ILE A 53 9.93 19.70 12.22
C ILE A 53 11.37 20.21 12.17
N GLU A 54 11.71 21.06 13.14
CA GLU A 54 13.03 21.65 13.24
C GLU A 54 14.08 20.57 13.59
N ALA A 55 15.04 20.39 12.70
CA ALA A 55 16.15 19.46 12.89
C ALA A 55 17.13 20.05 13.93
N ALA A 56 16.79 19.91 15.21
CA ALA A 56 17.69 20.30 16.31
C ALA A 56 19.11 19.73 16.07
N PRO A 57 20.16 20.57 16.10
CA PRO A 57 21.41 20.30 15.37
C PRO A 57 22.32 19.23 15.97
N ASP A 58 22.12 18.81 17.23
CA ASP A 58 23.14 18.08 18.01
C ASP A 58 22.76 16.66 18.46
N ASP A 59 21.63 16.11 18.00
CA ASP A 59 21.31 14.69 18.24
C ASP A 59 22.07 13.81 17.20
N GLU A 60 23.25 13.28 17.55
CA GLU A 60 23.90 12.25 16.74
C GLU A 60 22.93 11.07 16.47
N PRO A 61 23.00 10.43 15.29
CA PRO A 61 22.08 9.35 14.96
C PRO A 61 22.31 8.18 15.93
N GLU A 62 21.36 7.98 16.84
CA GLU A 62 21.29 6.79 17.69
C GLU A 62 20.98 5.58 16.80
N VAL A 63 22.02 4.97 16.21
CA VAL A 63 21.97 3.76 15.37
C VAL A 63 21.71 2.54 16.25
N ALA A 64 20.56 2.54 16.94
CA ALA A 64 20.19 1.57 17.96
C ALA A 64 18.82 0.94 17.67
N LEU A 65 18.74 0.14 16.59
CA LEU A 65 17.97 -1.10 16.54
C LEU A 65 18.19 -1.80 15.19
N LEU A 66 18.41 -3.13 15.23
CA LEU A 66 18.68 -4.03 14.11
C LEU A 66 20.14 -4.18 13.64
N ALA A 67 21.11 -3.82 14.48
CA ALA A 67 22.41 -4.51 14.49
C ALA A 67 22.24 -5.94 15.06
N PHE A 68 21.57 -6.82 14.31
CA PHE A 68 21.44 -8.26 14.57
C PHE A 68 22.41 -9.10 13.72
N ALA A 69 23.44 -8.46 13.13
CA ALA A 69 24.30 -9.06 12.11
C ALA A 69 25.81 -8.82 12.30
N ASP A 70 26.23 -8.20 13.41
CA ASP A 70 27.64 -8.21 13.87
C ASP A 70 27.71 -8.77 15.29
N THR A 71 27.32 -10.05 15.41
CA THR A 71 28.13 -10.93 16.26
C THR A 71 29.42 -11.12 15.46
N ASP A 72 30.55 -10.63 15.96
CA ASP A 72 31.86 -10.89 15.35
C ASP A 72 31.93 -12.37 14.94
N PRO A 73 32.29 -12.69 13.68
CA PRO A 73 32.60 -14.07 13.34
C PRO A 73 33.83 -14.46 14.16
N ASP A 74 33.57 -15.23 15.21
CA ASP A 74 34.56 -15.83 16.11
C ASP A 74 35.75 -16.30 15.26
N PRO A 75 36.96 -15.72 15.44
CA PRO A 75 38.02 -15.81 14.46
C PRO A 75 38.34 -17.28 14.16
N LEU A 76 37.94 -17.71 12.96
CA LEU A 76 38.05 -19.09 12.52
C LEU A 76 39.46 -19.60 12.80
N PRO A 77 39.60 -20.79 13.44
CA PRO A 77 40.91 -21.40 13.64
C PRO A 77 41.68 -21.41 12.32
N GLN A 78 42.86 -20.79 12.32
CA GLN A 78 43.68 -20.72 11.12
C GLN A 78 43.95 -22.15 10.64
N PRO A 79 43.60 -22.50 9.39
CA PRO A 79 43.93 -23.82 8.86
C PRO A 79 45.46 -23.95 8.81
N GLU A 80 45.97 -25.01 9.44
CA GLU A 80 47.35 -25.40 9.27
C GLU A 80 47.62 -25.69 7.78
N PRO A 81 48.82 -25.36 7.26
CA PRO A 81 49.13 -25.54 5.84
C PRO A 81 49.38 -27.03 5.52
N GLU A 82 48.31 -27.79 5.33
CA GLU A 82 48.39 -29.14 4.76
C GLU A 82 48.78 -29.11 3.28
N GLN A 83 49.47 -30.17 2.87
CA GLN A 83 50.33 -30.16 1.70
C GLN A 83 49.58 -30.48 0.40
N ASN A 84 49.94 -29.70 -0.62
CA ASN A 84 49.96 -30.04 -2.03
C ASN A 84 49.86 -31.56 -2.34
N SER A 85 48.81 -31.97 -3.06
CA SER A 85 48.72 -33.27 -3.75
C SER A 85 47.90 -33.11 -5.04
N ASP A 86 48.43 -33.68 -6.11
CA ASP A 86 48.01 -33.48 -7.50
C ASP A 86 46.72 -34.20 -7.94
N GLN A 87 46.26 -33.82 -9.14
CA GLN A 87 45.42 -34.59 -10.08
C GLN A 87 43.93 -34.82 -9.73
N ALA A 88 43.02 -35.08 -10.69
CA ALA A 88 42.88 -34.71 -12.10
C ALA A 88 41.53 -35.28 -12.61
N GLN A 89 40.88 -34.63 -13.59
CA GLN A 89 39.74 -35.16 -14.39
C GLN A 89 38.46 -35.49 -13.58
N ASP A 90 37.24 -35.27 -14.08
CA ASP A 90 36.75 -35.69 -15.40
C ASP A 90 35.65 -34.79 -15.98
N ASP A 91 35.52 -34.83 -17.31
CA ASP A 91 34.37 -34.30 -18.05
C ASP A 91 33.18 -35.28 -17.97
N ALA A 92 31.96 -34.76 -17.73
CA ALA A 92 30.70 -35.18 -18.40
C ALA A 92 29.43 -34.76 -17.63
N ALA A 93 28.72 -33.75 -18.13
CA ALA A 93 27.25 -33.63 -18.07
C ALA A 93 26.77 -32.38 -18.83
N GLN A 94 26.93 -32.36 -20.15
CA GLN A 94 26.05 -31.55 -20.99
C GLN A 94 24.72 -32.29 -21.22
N ASP A 95 23.72 -31.50 -21.62
CA ASP A 95 22.41 -31.90 -22.17
C ASP A 95 21.26 -32.11 -21.16
N ILE A 96 20.03 -31.89 -21.65
CA ILE A 96 18.76 -31.71 -20.91
C ILE A 96 18.73 -30.35 -20.14
N LEU A 97 17.89 -29.35 -20.45
CA LEU A 97 16.61 -29.34 -21.17
C LEU A 97 16.48 -28.05 -22.01
N LYS A 98 16.29 -28.16 -23.33
CA LYS A 98 15.87 -27.05 -24.20
C LYS A 98 14.38 -27.18 -24.51
N ASP A 99 13.55 -26.32 -23.93
CA ASP A 99 12.15 -26.15 -24.35
C ASP A 99 11.76 -24.67 -24.50
N THR A 100 12.03 -24.15 -25.70
CA THR A 100 11.14 -23.33 -26.54
C THR A 100 10.21 -22.29 -25.85
N PRO A 101 10.63 -21.02 -25.76
CA PRO A 101 9.74 -19.89 -25.42
C PRO A 101 8.70 -19.52 -26.50
N ALA A 102 8.85 -20.06 -27.72
CA ALA A 102 8.19 -19.55 -28.94
C ALA A 102 6.67 -19.78 -29.03
N GLN A 103 6.05 -20.58 -28.16
CA GLN A 103 4.60 -20.86 -28.21
C GLN A 103 3.75 -19.95 -27.30
N ILE A 104 4.36 -19.10 -26.49
CA ILE A 104 3.63 -18.20 -25.56
C ILE A 104 3.28 -16.86 -26.23
N GLU A 105 4.12 -16.37 -27.16
CA GLU A 105 3.96 -15.05 -27.77
C GLU A 105 2.86 -15.01 -28.86
N GLU A 106 2.68 -16.10 -29.62
CA GLU A 106 1.68 -16.17 -30.70
C GLU A 106 0.23 -16.13 -30.16
N LYS A 107 0.01 -16.71 -28.97
CA LYS A 107 -1.31 -16.72 -28.31
C LYS A 107 -1.67 -15.40 -27.64
N ALA A 108 -0.70 -14.50 -27.43
CA ALA A 108 -0.93 -13.17 -26.88
C ALA A 108 -1.41 -12.17 -27.95
N ARG A 109 -0.97 -12.31 -29.21
CA ARG A 109 -1.37 -11.41 -30.31
C ARG A 109 -2.83 -11.57 -30.72
N GLN A 110 -3.38 -12.78 -30.68
CA GLN A 110 -4.78 -13.05 -31.08
C GLN A 110 -5.84 -12.46 -30.13
N ALA A 111 -5.46 -11.89 -28.99
CA ALA A 111 -6.38 -11.25 -28.05
C ALA A 111 -6.51 -9.72 -28.23
N ALA A 112 -5.69 -9.10 -29.10
CA ALA A 112 -5.67 -7.64 -29.27
C ALA A 112 -6.68 -7.11 -30.31
N ASP A 113 -7.01 -7.91 -31.34
CA ASP A 113 -7.82 -7.47 -32.50
C ASP A 113 -9.35 -7.56 -32.32
N GLN A 114 -9.86 -7.85 -31.10
CA GLN A 114 -11.31 -7.95 -30.82
C GLN A 114 -11.90 -6.80 -29.98
N LEU A 115 -11.18 -5.68 -29.84
CA LEU A 115 -11.61 -4.55 -28.99
C LEU A 115 -11.64 -3.18 -29.68
N LEU A 116 -11.62 -3.16 -31.03
CA LEU A 116 -11.84 -1.97 -31.85
C LEU A 116 -13.04 -2.17 -32.79
N GLY A 117 -14.23 -1.82 -32.32
CA GLY A 117 -15.46 -1.81 -33.11
C GLY A 117 -16.62 -1.21 -32.31
N GLU A 118 -17.23 -0.15 -32.87
CA GLU A 118 -18.38 0.60 -32.35
C GLU A 118 -18.16 1.28 -30.98
N THR A 119 -18.26 2.60 -30.85
CA THR A 119 -19.28 3.49 -31.43
C THR A 119 -18.74 4.84 -31.90
N ALA A 120 -19.40 5.43 -32.90
CA ALA A 120 -19.17 6.79 -33.42
C ALA A 120 -20.50 7.58 -33.40
N SER A 121 -20.41 8.91 -33.62
CA SER A 121 -21.52 9.89 -33.65
C SER A 121 -22.22 10.11 -32.28
N GLU A 122 -22.60 11.32 -31.84
CA GLU A 122 -22.54 12.72 -32.35
C GLU A 122 -22.71 13.64 -31.09
N ASP A 123 -22.48 14.96 -31.06
CA ASP A 123 -22.26 15.99 -32.10
C ASP A 123 -21.44 17.21 -31.57
N GLN A 124 -21.25 18.24 -32.39
CA GLN A 124 -20.85 19.63 -32.07
C GLN A 124 -21.93 20.59 -32.67
N PRO A 125 -21.83 21.95 -32.69
CA PRO A 125 -20.89 22.89 -32.07
C PRO A 125 -21.58 24.03 -31.27
N THR A 126 -20.80 25.00 -30.74
CA THR A 126 -21.02 26.47 -30.89
C THR A 126 -19.75 27.22 -30.43
N GLN A 127 -19.41 28.33 -31.09
CA GLN A 127 -18.22 29.18 -30.88
C GLN A 127 -18.59 30.57 -30.32
N GLU A 128 -17.58 31.45 -30.20
CA GLU A 128 -17.63 32.90 -29.85
C GLU A 128 -17.92 33.18 -28.37
N GLY A 129 -17.36 34.19 -27.70
CA GLY A 129 -16.31 35.21 -27.92
C GLY A 129 -15.81 35.61 -26.50
N GLU A 130 -14.80 36.43 -26.22
CA GLU A 130 -14.36 37.71 -26.78
C GLU A 130 -12.98 38.08 -26.16
N GLN A 131 -12.27 39.08 -26.71
CA GLN A 131 -10.97 39.56 -26.20
C GLN A 131 -11.12 40.86 -25.37
N VAL A 132 -9.98 41.42 -24.93
CA VAL A 132 -9.80 42.77 -24.34
C VAL A 132 -10.18 42.77 -22.83
N GLU A 133 -9.41 43.37 -21.91
CA GLU A 133 -8.64 44.62 -21.99
C GLU A 133 -7.31 44.59 -21.21
N GLN A 134 -6.34 45.38 -21.68
CA GLN A 134 -5.05 45.65 -21.04
C GLN A 134 -5.09 47.08 -20.49
N GLY A 135 -5.00 47.24 -19.16
CA GLY A 135 -5.00 48.55 -18.49
C GLY A 135 -3.77 48.71 -17.60
N ASP A 136 -2.95 49.69 -17.92
CA ASP A 136 -1.72 50.08 -17.21
C ASP A 136 -2.00 51.35 -16.38
N ALA A 137 -1.59 51.40 -15.11
CA ALA A 137 -1.25 52.61 -14.34
C ALA A 137 -1.14 52.30 -12.83
N ALA A 138 -0.14 52.91 -12.19
CA ALA A 138 0.12 52.79 -10.76
C ALA A 138 -0.59 53.89 -9.94
N GLU A 139 -0.91 53.60 -8.69
CA GLU A 139 -0.84 54.62 -7.63
C GLU A 139 -0.47 53.97 -6.27
N GLU A 140 0.41 54.62 -5.52
CA GLU A 140 0.78 54.20 -4.17
C GLU A 140 -0.36 54.46 -3.20
N THR A 141 -0.68 53.50 -2.34
CA THR A 141 -1.18 53.81 -1.00
C THR A 141 -0.56 52.83 0.00
N GLN A 142 0.49 53.30 0.66
CA GLN A 142 0.85 52.76 1.96
C GLN A 142 -0.24 53.19 2.94
N ASP A 143 -1.00 52.24 3.48
CA ASP A 143 -1.68 52.47 4.76
C ASP A 143 -1.47 51.26 5.68
N ALA A 144 -1.20 51.56 6.94
CA ALA A 144 -0.66 50.63 7.91
C ALA A 144 -1.80 49.92 8.66
N SER A 145 -2.15 48.72 8.21
CA SER A 145 -2.81 47.73 9.06
C SER A 145 -1.91 46.50 9.18
N GLU A 146 -1.16 46.41 10.28
CA GLU A 146 -0.52 45.16 10.64
C GLU A 146 -1.63 44.09 10.80
N PRO A 147 -1.63 43.02 9.97
CA PRO A 147 -2.58 41.95 10.17
C PRO A 147 -2.18 41.27 11.48
N SER A 148 -3.05 41.41 12.49
CA SER A 148 -2.74 40.92 13.83
C SER A 148 -2.38 39.45 13.78
N GLU A 149 -1.09 39.18 14.01
CA GLU A 149 -0.54 37.83 14.08
C GLU A 149 -0.99 37.15 15.38
N ASN A 150 -2.30 36.88 15.46
CA ASN A 150 -2.85 35.75 16.17
C ASN A 150 -2.43 34.45 15.45
N ARG A 151 -1.13 34.32 15.16
CA ARG A 151 -0.49 33.05 14.84
C ARG A 151 -0.81 32.17 16.02
N LEU A 152 -1.67 31.16 15.79
CA LEU A 152 -1.77 30.05 16.71
C LEU A 152 -0.34 29.65 17.04
N SER A 153 -0.01 29.62 18.33
CA SER A 153 1.19 28.99 18.86
C SER A 153 1.01 27.49 18.71
N ILE A 154 0.98 27.04 17.45
CA ILE A 154 0.87 25.65 17.02
C ILE A 154 2.01 24.95 17.71
N ILE A 155 1.64 24.13 18.69
CA ILE A 155 2.53 23.46 19.63
C ILE A 155 3.52 22.65 18.78
N LYS A 156 4.75 23.16 18.61
CA LYS A 156 5.82 22.45 17.88
C LYS A 156 6.02 21.09 18.57
N PRO A 157 5.58 19.97 17.96
CA PRO A 157 5.65 18.69 18.64
C PRO A 157 7.12 18.24 18.64
N GLY A 158 7.68 17.99 19.82
CA GLY A 158 9.10 17.61 19.93
C GLY A 158 9.42 16.33 19.13
N LYS A 159 10.59 16.28 18.48
CA LYS A 159 11.05 15.15 17.62
C LYS A 159 10.69 13.78 18.19
N LYS A 160 10.96 13.57 19.49
CA LYS A 160 10.74 12.30 20.21
C LYS A 160 9.28 11.83 20.14
N HIS A 161 8.31 12.74 20.21
CA HIS A 161 6.88 12.42 20.07
C HIS A 161 6.52 12.03 18.64
N ILE A 162 7.08 12.69 17.64
CA ILE A 162 6.85 12.37 16.22
C ILE A 162 7.42 10.98 15.89
N ILE A 163 8.66 10.72 16.30
CA ILE A 163 9.32 9.41 16.11
C ILE A 163 8.52 8.30 16.81
N ALA A 164 8.08 8.52 18.05
CA ALA A 164 7.22 7.57 18.77
C ALA A 164 5.87 7.36 18.07
N ALA A 165 5.22 8.44 17.62
CA ALA A 165 3.95 8.37 16.90
C ALA A 165 4.06 7.59 15.59
N VAL A 166 5.11 7.80 14.79
CA VAL A 166 5.36 7.02 13.57
C VAL A 166 5.63 5.54 13.90
N LYS A 167 6.45 5.23 14.91
CA LYS A 167 6.69 3.83 15.33
C LYS A 167 5.38 3.13 15.74
N ILE A 168 4.55 3.80 16.55
CA ILE A 168 3.25 3.29 17.00
C ILE A 168 2.27 3.15 15.81
N ALA A 169 2.18 4.15 14.94
CA ALA A 169 1.31 4.13 13.77
C ALA A 169 1.71 2.98 12.81
N ASN A 170 3.00 2.80 12.55
CA ASN A 170 3.51 1.70 11.72
C ASN A 170 3.17 0.33 12.32
N PHE A 171 3.34 0.15 13.64
CA PHE A 171 2.98 -1.10 14.33
C PHE A 171 1.48 -1.41 14.23
N ILE A 172 0.63 -0.43 14.53
CA ILE A 172 -0.83 -0.56 14.42
C ILE A 172 -1.24 -0.84 12.97
N LEU A 173 -0.62 -0.15 12.01
CA LEU A 173 -0.88 -0.29 10.58
C LEU A 173 -0.58 -1.71 10.08
N VAL A 174 0.55 -2.31 10.45
CA VAL A 174 0.85 -3.71 10.11
C VAL A 174 -0.15 -4.67 10.76
N LEU A 175 -0.38 -4.54 12.06
CA LEU A 175 -1.28 -5.43 12.80
C LEU A 175 -2.72 -5.38 12.28
N ALA A 176 -3.25 -4.18 12.04
CA ALA A 176 -4.58 -3.98 11.48
C ALA A 176 -4.68 -4.51 10.03
N SER A 177 -3.63 -4.36 9.22
CA SER A 177 -3.60 -4.80 7.83
C SER A 177 -3.56 -6.33 7.69
N VAL A 178 -2.75 -7.01 8.52
CA VAL A 178 -2.76 -8.47 8.61
C VAL A 178 -4.14 -8.97 9.06
N THR A 179 -4.69 -8.36 10.11
CA THR A 179 -6.03 -8.70 10.62
C THR A 179 -7.11 -8.49 9.56
N TYR A 180 -7.06 -7.40 8.79
CA TYR A 180 -7.99 -7.10 7.70
C TYR A 180 -7.91 -8.16 6.58
N CYS A 181 -6.71 -8.61 6.20
CA CYS A 181 -6.52 -9.66 5.21
C CYS A 181 -7.06 -11.01 5.68
N LEU A 182 -6.82 -11.38 6.95
CA LEU A 182 -7.38 -12.58 7.57
C LEU A 182 -8.91 -12.53 7.64
N LEU A 183 -9.49 -11.35 7.93
CA LEU A 183 -10.93 -11.13 7.99
C LEU A 183 -11.59 -11.29 6.60
N LEU A 184 -10.93 -10.83 5.54
CA LEU A 184 -11.36 -11.07 4.15
C LEU A 184 -11.19 -12.55 3.74
N LEU A 185 -10.13 -13.23 4.19
CA LEU A 185 -9.95 -14.67 3.98
C LEU A 185 -11.08 -15.48 4.64
N MET A 186 -11.45 -15.14 5.88
CA MET A 186 -12.60 -15.77 6.55
C MET A 186 -13.91 -15.48 5.81
N SER A 187 -14.09 -14.26 5.29
CA SER A 187 -15.25 -13.91 4.45
C SER A 187 -15.33 -14.75 3.16
N VAL A 188 -14.18 -15.07 2.53
CA VAL A 188 -14.10 -16.02 1.41
C VAL A 188 -14.49 -17.43 1.85
N LYS A 189 -13.95 -17.93 2.99
CA LYS A 189 -14.27 -19.28 3.49
C LYS A 189 -15.75 -19.44 3.84
N ILE A 190 -16.37 -18.44 4.48
CA ILE A 190 -17.82 -18.43 4.75
C ILE A 190 -18.62 -18.42 3.44
N SER A 191 -18.21 -17.62 2.45
CA SER A 191 -18.87 -17.60 1.13
C SER A 191 -18.81 -18.96 0.42
N LEU A 192 -17.68 -19.67 0.53
CA LEU A 192 -17.50 -21.02 -0.02
C LEU A 192 -18.37 -22.06 0.70
N ALA A 193 -18.34 -22.07 2.03
CA ALA A 193 -19.09 -23.02 2.86
C ALA A 193 -20.61 -22.83 2.69
N GLY A 194 -21.11 -21.59 2.77
CA GLY A 194 -22.51 -21.26 2.57
C GLY A 194 -22.98 -21.27 1.11
N ARG A 195 -22.14 -21.73 0.17
CA ARG A 195 -22.40 -21.77 -1.29
C ARG A 195 -22.92 -20.44 -1.84
N MET A 196 -22.48 -19.33 -1.25
CA MET A 196 -23.01 -18.00 -1.50
C MET A 196 -22.50 -17.47 -2.85
N GLY A 197 -23.43 -17.14 -3.75
CA GLY A 197 -23.10 -16.53 -5.03
C GLY A 197 -22.35 -15.21 -4.87
N GLY A 198 -21.49 -14.88 -5.83
CA GLY A 198 -20.64 -13.68 -5.77
C GLY A 198 -19.19 -13.93 -5.32
N LEU A 199 -18.76 -15.20 -5.25
CA LEU A 199 -17.38 -15.62 -4.97
C LEU A 199 -16.35 -14.78 -5.76
N THR A 200 -16.57 -14.56 -7.05
CA THR A 200 -15.70 -13.75 -7.94
C THR A 200 -15.41 -12.36 -7.39
N HIS A 201 -16.37 -11.70 -6.74
CA HIS A 201 -16.17 -10.36 -6.18
C HIS A 201 -15.36 -10.39 -4.88
N ILE A 202 -15.63 -11.36 -3.98
CA ILE A 202 -14.91 -11.46 -2.71
C ILE A 202 -13.49 -12.00 -2.90
N SER A 203 -13.26 -12.96 -3.81
CA SER A 203 -11.91 -13.41 -4.19
C SER A 203 -11.10 -12.28 -4.82
N ARG A 204 -11.69 -11.45 -5.70
CA ARG A 204 -11.03 -10.25 -6.25
C ARG A 204 -10.80 -9.13 -5.22
N ALA A 205 -11.59 -9.08 -4.14
CA ALA A 205 -11.34 -8.17 -3.02
C ALA A 205 -10.17 -8.67 -2.17
N PHE A 206 -10.16 -9.97 -1.85
CA PHE A 206 -9.09 -10.64 -1.11
C PHE A 206 -7.73 -10.54 -1.82
N LEU A 207 -7.66 -10.81 -3.13
CA LEU A 207 -6.42 -10.63 -3.91
C LEU A 207 -5.92 -9.18 -3.88
N CYS A 208 -6.81 -8.18 -4.00
CA CYS A 208 -6.42 -6.78 -3.82
C CYS A 208 -5.91 -6.48 -2.41
N SER A 209 -6.48 -7.08 -1.36
CA SER A 209 -5.97 -6.92 0.01
C SER A 209 -4.60 -7.59 0.22
N LEU A 210 -4.31 -8.71 -0.47
CA LEU A 210 -2.97 -9.30 -0.46
C LEU A 210 -1.93 -8.40 -1.15
N TYR A 211 -2.25 -7.85 -2.33
CA TYR A 211 -1.36 -6.88 -2.98
C TYR A 211 -1.14 -5.62 -2.12
N PHE A 212 -2.21 -5.11 -1.49
CA PHE A 212 -2.12 -4.04 -0.50
C PHE A 212 -1.14 -4.39 0.63
N LEU A 213 -1.28 -5.56 1.26
CA LEU A 213 -0.40 -6.00 2.34
C LEU A 213 1.06 -6.15 1.86
N VAL A 214 1.27 -6.69 0.65
CA VAL A 214 2.60 -6.82 0.05
C VAL A 214 3.24 -5.45 -0.17
N PHE A 215 2.56 -4.47 -0.79
CA PHE A 215 3.15 -3.14 -1.00
C PHE A 215 3.28 -2.30 0.29
N LEU A 216 2.52 -2.64 1.34
CA LEU A 216 2.59 -2.00 2.64
C LEU A 216 3.83 -2.42 3.45
N LEU A 217 4.18 -3.71 3.43
CA LEU A 217 5.24 -4.27 4.28
C LEU A 217 6.63 -3.69 3.96
N PRO A 218 7.44 -3.34 4.98
CA PRO A 218 8.77 -2.75 4.79
C PRO A 218 9.80 -3.81 4.40
N TRP A 219 9.76 -4.26 3.14
CA TRP A 219 10.70 -5.28 2.62
C TRP A 219 12.16 -4.89 2.81
N GLN A 220 12.50 -3.60 2.79
CA GLN A 220 13.85 -3.11 3.04
C GLN A 220 14.43 -3.53 4.40
N THR A 221 13.57 -3.82 5.40
CA THR A 221 13.97 -4.31 6.73
C THR A 221 14.03 -5.85 6.80
N LEU A 222 13.30 -6.54 5.92
CA LEU A 222 13.23 -8.00 5.89
C LEU A 222 14.25 -8.62 4.92
N LEU A 223 14.54 -7.92 3.83
CA LEU A 223 15.36 -8.35 2.69
C LEU A 223 16.15 -7.11 2.17
N PRO A 224 17.38 -6.87 2.67
CA PRO A 224 18.19 -5.76 2.18
C PRO A 224 18.45 -5.91 0.67
N GLY A 225 18.23 -4.84 -0.10
CA GLY A 225 18.35 -4.82 -1.56
C GLY A 225 17.06 -5.07 -2.35
N VAL A 226 15.92 -5.32 -1.68
CA VAL A 226 14.61 -5.49 -2.33
C VAL A 226 13.81 -4.17 -2.38
N VAL A 227 12.84 -4.09 -3.31
CA VAL A 227 11.89 -2.98 -3.50
C VAL A 227 11.32 -2.50 -2.16
N THR A 228 11.46 -1.20 -1.86
CA THR A 228 10.96 -0.61 -0.62
C THR A 228 9.43 -0.69 -0.52
N GLY A 229 8.93 -1.04 0.67
CA GLY A 229 7.52 -0.89 1.01
C GLY A 229 7.09 0.55 1.30
N THR A 230 5.78 0.73 1.46
CA THR A 230 5.17 2.04 1.80
C THR A 230 5.45 2.45 3.25
N ILE A 231 5.61 1.50 4.16
CA ILE A 231 6.04 1.78 5.53
C ILE A 231 7.53 2.16 5.50
N TYR A 232 7.83 3.39 5.90
CA TYR A 232 9.18 3.91 6.07
C TYR A 232 9.58 3.95 7.56
N ALA A 233 10.87 3.84 7.82
CA ALA A 233 11.42 3.98 9.17
C ALA A 233 11.55 5.47 9.55
N PRO A 234 11.42 5.84 10.84
CA PRO A 234 11.62 7.23 11.27
C PRO A 234 13.01 7.78 10.92
N ALA A 235 14.04 6.93 10.92
CA ALA A 235 15.39 7.30 10.51
C ALA A 235 15.44 7.74 9.04
N GLU A 236 14.86 6.95 8.12
CA GLU A 236 14.79 7.28 6.68
C GLU A 236 14.10 8.63 6.42
N LEU A 237 13.08 8.97 7.21
CA LEU A 237 12.40 10.27 7.08
C LEU A 237 13.32 11.43 7.46
N MET A 238 14.10 11.28 8.53
CA MET A 238 14.96 12.34 9.07
C MET A 238 16.26 12.51 8.28
N THR A 239 16.97 11.41 7.97
CA THR A 239 18.28 11.46 7.29
C THR A 239 18.16 11.45 5.77
N GLY A 240 17.14 10.78 5.21
CA GLY A 240 17.07 10.40 3.79
C GLY A 240 16.85 11.53 2.78
N TRP A 241 16.94 12.80 3.20
CA TRP A 241 16.99 13.95 2.29
C TRP A 241 18.37 14.62 2.25
N GLN A 242 19.11 14.62 3.36
CA GLN A 242 20.39 15.34 3.45
C GLN A 242 21.51 14.69 2.61
N ASN A 243 21.33 13.42 2.23
CA ASN A 243 22.29 12.64 1.44
C ASN A 243 21.81 12.38 0.00
N VAL A 244 20.77 13.07 -0.47
CA VAL A 244 20.29 12.94 -1.85
C VAL A 244 21.02 13.96 -2.71
N ASP A 245 21.83 13.50 -3.66
CA ASP A 245 22.44 14.35 -4.69
C ASP A 245 21.35 15.13 -5.45
N ASP A 246 21.61 16.41 -5.76
CA ASP A 246 20.72 17.35 -6.51
C ASP A 246 20.28 16.87 -7.92
N SER A 247 20.66 15.65 -8.29
CA SER A 247 20.11 14.88 -9.40
C SER A 247 18.58 14.81 -9.37
N THR A 248 17.93 15.40 -10.38
CA THR A 248 16.46 15.38 -10.55
C THR A 248 15.88 13.97 -10.54
N GLY A 249 16.62 12.97 -11.04
CA GLY A 249 16.20 11.56 -11.04
C GLY A 249 16.01 11.00 -9.63
N THR A 250 16.92 11.28 -8.71
CA THR A 250 16.84 10.78 -7.33
C THR A 250 15.72 11.48 -6.56
N GLN A 251 15.50 12.77 -6.80
CA GLN A 251 14.35 13.52 -6.25
C GLN A 251 13.01 12.94 -6.75
N ILE A 252 12.89 12.59 -8.04
CA ILE A 252 11.68 11.92 -8.57
C ILE A 252 11.47 10.57 -7.91
N LEU A 253 12.52 9.74 -7.79
CA LEU A 253 12.43 8.43 -7.12
C LEU A 253 12.05 8.56 -5.64
N TYR A 254 12.52 9.61 -4.95
CA TYR A 254 12.13 9.93 -3.58
C TYR A 254 10.61 10.17 -3.47
N TYR A 255 10.06 11.15 -4.20
CA TYR A 255 8.61 11.42 -4.11
C TYR A 255 7.76 10.27 -4.68
N LEU A 256 8.24 9.54 -5.69
CA LEU A 256 7.56 8.34 -6.19
C LEU A 256 7.49 7.24 -5.12
N ARG A 257 8.54 7.05 -4.32
CA ARG A 257 8.56 6.14 -3.18
C ARG A 257 7.62 6.62 -2.06
N PHE A 258 7.73 7.86 -1.58
CA PHE A 258 6.96 8.32 -0.43
C PHE A 258 5.49 8.62 -0.76
N VAL A 259 5.22 9.35 -1.84
CA VAL A 259 3.86 9.74 -2.24
C VAL A 259 3.25 8.73 -3.21
N GLY A 260 4.00 8.27 -4.21
CA GLY A 260 3.48 7.36 -5.25
C GLY A 260 3.06 5.98 -4.69
N MET A 261 3.91 5.33 -3.89
CA MET A 261 3.57 4.06 -3.25
C MET A 261 2.43 4.21 -2.24
N TRP A 262 2.37 5.33 -1.52
CA TRP A 262 1.26 5.63 -0.62
C TRP A 262 -0.08 5.76 -1.37
N VAL A 263 -0.11 6.49 -2.49
CA VAL A 263 -1.30 6.58 -3.36
C VAL A 263 -1.68 5.21 -3.91
N LEU A 264 -0.71 4.40 -4.34
CA LEU A 264 -0.95 3.03 -4.82
C LEU A 264 -1.60 2.14 -3.75
N VAL A 265 -1.05 2.15 -2.53
CA VAL A 265 -1.58 1.41 -1.37
C VAL A 265 -2.99 1.89 -1.00
N LEU A 266 -3.24 3.20 -1.01
CA LEU A 266 -4.57 3.77 -0.78
C LEU A 266 -5.58 3.32 -1.85
N ILE A 267 -5.20 3.33 -3.13
CA ILE A 267 -6.04 2.85 -4.24
C ILE A 267 -6.35 1.35 -4.09
N LEU A 268 -5.37 0.52 -3.71
CA LEU A 268 -5.57 -0.91 -3.48
C LEU A 268 -6.52 -1.17 -2.30
N LEU A 269 -6.36 -0.44 -1.19
CA LEU A 269 -7.21 -0.52 -0.01
C LEU A 269 -8.67 -0.11 -0.32
N LEU A 270 -8.86 1.01 -1.01
CA LEU A 270 -10.18 1.47 -1.47
C LEU A 270 -10.83 0.47 -2.42
N ASN A 271 -10.07 -0.09 -3.36
CA ASN A 271 -10.57 -1.12 -4.28
C ASN A 271 -11.00 -2.40 -3.55
N ALA A 272 -10.21 -2.88 -2.58
CA ALA A 272 -10.58 -4.02 -1.74
C ALA A 272 -11.88 -3.75 -0.96
N GLN A 273 -11.98 -2.57 -0.34
CA GLN A 273 -13.13 -2.18 0.46
C GLN A 273 -14.41 -1.99 -0.36
N ILE A 274 -14.34 -1.34 -1.54
CA ILE A 274 -15.49 -1.17 -2.45
C ILE A 274 -15.98 -2.54 -2.95
N ARG A 275 -15.07 -3.46 -3.32
CA ARG A 275 -15.43 -4.81 -3.78
C ARG A 275 -16.04 -5.65 -2.65
N SER A 276 -15.48 -5.59 -1.45
CA SER A 276 -16.04 -6.25 -0.25
C SER A 276 -17.43 -5.69 0.11
N ALA A 277 -17.64 -4.38 0.01
CA ALA A 277 -18.94 -3.75 0.21
C ALA A 277 -19.97 -4.23 -0.84
N ARG A 278 -19.59 -4.29 -2.12
CA ARG A 278 -20.44 -4.83 -3.20
C ARG A 278 -20.84 -6.29 -2.95
N TRP A 279 -19.89 -7.14 -2.56
CA TRP A 279 -20.19 -8.53 -2.15
C TRP A 279 -21.25 -8.57 -1.05
N SER A 280 -21.06 -7.84 0.05
CA SER A 280 -22.01 -7.86 1.18
C SER A 280 -23.43 -7.41 0.78
N ARG A 281 -23.56 -6.44 -0.15
CA ARG A 281 -24.87 -6.01 -0.68
C ARG A 281 -25.52 -7.10 -1.56
N THR A 282 -24.76 -7.76 -2.42
CA THR A 282 -25.27 -8.86 -3.26
C THR A 282 -25.71 -10.05 -2.41
N THR A 283 -24.95 -10.39 -1.37
CA THR A 283 -25.29 -11.45 -0.41
C THR A 283 -26.61 -11.12 0.31
N LEU A 284 -26.75 -9.92 0.89
CA LEU A 284 -27.98 -9.49 1.59
C LEU A 284 -29.22 -9.46 0.69
N ARG A 285 -29.10 -9.04 -0.58
CA ARG A 285 -30.20 -9.07 -1.56
C ARG A 285 -30.66 -10.49 -1.90
N ARG A 286 -29.72 -11.42 -2.11
CA ARG A 286 -30.03 -12.84 -2.39
C ARG A 286 -30.75 -13.53 -1.24
N LEU A 287 -30.65 -12.96 -0.05
CA LEU A 287 -31.20 -13.48 1.20
C LEU A 287 -32.52 -12.80 1.61
N GLY A 288 -33.08 -11.92 0.76
CA GLY A 288 -34.40 -11.31 0.96
C GLY A 288 -34.48 -10.24 2.06
N ILE A 289 -33.41 -10.01 2.84
CA ILE A 289 -33.38 -9.03 3.93
C ILE A 289 -33.41 -7.58 3.41
N ILE A 290 -32.89 -7.35 2.20
CA ILE A 290 -32.88 -6.03 1.54
C ILE A 290 -33.56 -6.18 0.18
N GLN A 291 -34.80 -5.71 0.09
CA GLN A 291 -35.45 -5.35 -1.18
C GLN A 291 -34.83 -4.04 -1.72
#